data_AF-A0A9D1SQT2-F1
#
_entry.id   AF-A0A9D1SQT2-F1
#
_cell.length_a   1.000
_cell.length_b   1.000
_cell.length_c   1.000
_cell.angle_alpha   90.00
_cell.angle_beta   90.00
_cell.angle_gamma   90.00
#
_symmetry.space_group_name_H-M   'P 1'
#
loop_
_entity.id
_entity.type
_entity.pdbx_description
1 polymer ?
#
loop_
_entity_poly.entity_id
_entity_poly.type
_entity_poly.pdbx_seq_one_letter_code
_entity_poly.pdbx_strand_id
1 'polypeptide(L)'
;MTKNNNNRNANQTTAGVNPSGRLSFKANPMPIAKTFGEKMAVNKYFNKFLDILADNSLIADALIALGLTTIARPASIYVIPAKDEQEKKKNNYQVAHSIATGVLGLATTIAVAEPIKRGVKKLMKNPEKYMKNDASYIKNNERVFKETAGRLHQPIFLPLRAALTIMIVKPILESLGLSKDGHATISAQDKAKMDFSFMSFKGLNEKKTFNRFTNINSSAQKNNKNVAFKGAGSAVTEGIAKGVGKIADTKGFRKFIEWFKEKNQWFPHLIAAESLWLSGFYMQQTAKSKKIEKDQKLPMILNQGITAVLCTIGAYKLDGVINKKLDKYKDVYKRMNPQLEEKVMNRRLTGIRLLGPIVIFTTIYRFVGPVLVTPIANKISEMIEPHNKKAA
;
A
#
# COMPACT_ATOMS: atom_id res chain seq x y z
N MET A 1 12.37 -61.23 63.37
CA MET A 1 12.15 -61.66 61.97
C MET A 1 11.22 -60.66 61.29
N THR A 2 11.51 -60.37 60.03
CA THR A 2 11.05 -59.25 59.18
C THR A 2 9.63 -59.39 58.62
N LYS A 3 9.10 -58.27 58.09
CA LYS A 3 7.91 -58.02 57.20
C LYS A 3 6.71 -57.39 57.95
N ASN A 4 5.96 -56.40 57.45
CA ASN A 4 5.71 -55.96 56.06
C ASN A 4 5.07 -54.54 56.00
N ASN A 5 5.13 -53.94 54.81
CA ASN A 5 4.55 -52.67 54.32
C ASN A 5 3.10 -52.31 54.73
N ASN A 6 2.78 -51.00 54.77
CA ASN A 6 1.73 -50.40 53.89
C ASN A 6 1.60 -48.86 53.96
N ASN A 7 1.60 -48.26 52.77
CA ASN A 7 1.06 -46.94 52.40
C ASN A 7 -0.44 -46.81 52.76
N ARG A 8 -0.91 -45.59 53.12
CA ARG A 8 -2.19 -44.93 52.73
C ARG A 8 -2.44 -43.70 53.63
N ASN A 9 -2.43 -42.50 53.05
CA ASN A 9 -3.63 -41.76 52.60
C ASN A 9 -4.63 -41.48 53.72
N ALA A 10 -4.50 -40.31 54.36
CA ALA A 10 -5.64 -39.65 54.99
C ALA A 10 -6.47 -38.96 53.91
N ASN A 11 -7.72 -39.37 53.87
CA ASN A 11 -8.76 -39.03 52.92
C ASN A 11 -9.62 -37.89 53.50
N GLN A 12 -10.49 -37.30 52.67
CA GLN A 12 -11.62 -36.38 52.98
C GLN A 12 -11.29 -34.88 53.05
N THR A 13 -12.05 -33.92 52.47
CA THR A 13 -13.25 -33.88 51.62
C THR A 13 -13.48 -32.39 51.26
N THR A 14 -14.06 -32.14 50.08
CA THR A 14 -14.94 -31.02 49.65
C THR A 14 -14.90 -29.63 50.32
N ALA A 15 -14.76 -28.61 49.46
CA ALA A 15 -15.35 -27.26 49.53
C ALA A 15 -15.02 -26.38 50.76
N GLY A 16 -13.99 -25.55 50.61
CA GLY A 16 -13.68 -24.42 51.49
C GLY A 16 -13.84 -23.09 50.78
N VAL A 17 -15.10 -22.66 50.71
CA VAL A 17 -15.60 -21.30 50.52
C VAL A 17 -14.57 -20.21 50.88
N ASN A 18 -14.29 -19.29 49.96
CA ASN A 18 -13.62 -18.03 50.27
C ASN A 18 -14.51 -17.23 51.25
N PRO A 19 -14.09 -16.97 52.51
CA PRO A 19 -14.95 -16.33 53.53
C PRO A 19 -15.23 -14.85 53.25
N SER A 20 -14.60 -14.28 52.23
CA SER A 20 -14.86 -12.93 51.77
C SER A 20 -15.47 -13.02 50.38
N GLY A 21 -16.75 -12.65 50.24
CA GLY A 21 -17.48 -12.61 48.97
C GLY A 21 -16.94 -11.63 47.92
N ARG A 22 -15.63 -11.37 47.91
CA ARG A 22 -14.94 -10.66 46.84
C ARG A 22 -14.68 -11.66 45.72
N LEU A 23 -15.40 -11.46 44.62
CA LEU A 23 -15.08 -12.00 43.30
C LEU A 23 -13.57 -11.91 43.07
N SER A 24 -12.88 -13.05 43.09
CA SER A 24 -11.50 -13.14 42.63
C SER A 24 -11.52 -12.98 41.12
N PHE A 25 -11.50 -11.74 40.63
CA PHE A 25 -11.13 -11.44 39.26
C PHE A 25 -9.65 -11.80 39.12
N LYS A 26 -9.34 -13.04 38.75
CA LYS A 26 -8.08 -13.40 38.11
C LYS A 26 -8.09 -12.80 36.69
N ALA A 27 -8.13 -11.47 36.60
CA ALA A 27 -7.60 -10.80 35.44
C ALA A 27 -6.09 -10.96 35.55
N ASN A 28 -5.48 -11.73 34.65
CA ASN A 28 -4.02 -11.73 34.53
C ASN A 28 -3.56 -10.26 34.48
N PRO A 29 -2.65 -9.82 35.36
CA PRO A 29 -2.23 -8.44 35.40
C PRO A 29 -1.73 -8.05 34.01
N MET A 30 -2.32 -7.01 33.42
CA MET A 30 -1.87 -6.54 32.12
C MET A 30 -0.39 -6.16 32.24
N PRO A 31 0.49 -6.72 31.41
CA PRO A 31 1.91 -6.43 31.49
C PRO A 31 2.16 -4.93 31.28
N ILE A 32 2.94 -4.33 32.18
CA ILE A 32 3.28 -2.91 32.12
C ILE A 32 4.24 -2.69 30.95
N ALA A 33 3.81 -1.93 29.93
CA ALA A 33 4.60 -1.66 28.74
C ALA A 33 5.74 -0.67 29.04
N LYS A 34 7.00 -1.14 28.97
CA LYS A 34 8.18 -0.30 29.27
C LYS A 34 8.92 0.11 28.00
N THR A 35 9.11 -0.82 27.08
CA THR A 35 9.81 -0.58 25.81
C THR A 35 8.90 0.01 24.74
N PHE A 36 9.47 0.62 23.70
CA PHE A 36 8.70 1.11 22.55
C PHE A 36 7.86 -0.01 21.90
N GLY A 37 8.45 -1.20 21.71
CA GLY A 37 7.73 -2.36 21.15
C GLY A 37 6.54 -2.78 22.00
N GLU A 38 6.69 -2.83 23.32
CA GLU A 38 5.59 -3.17 24.21
C GLU A 38 4.50 -2.08 24.20
N LYS A 39 4.88 -0.80 24.19
CA LYS A 39 3.94 0.32 24.08
C LYS A 39 3.15 0.26 22.77
N MET A 40 3.81 -0.09 21.67
CA MET A 40 3.15 -0.29 20.38
C MET A 40 2.22 -1.51 20.40
N ALA A 41 2.60 -2.60 21.04
CA ALA A 41 1.80 -3.83 21.09
C ALA A 41 0.45 -3.64 21.81
N VAL A 42 0.40 -2.76 22.81
CA VAL A 42 -0.85 -2.43 23.54
C VAL A 42 -1.58 -1.22 22.94
N ASN A 43 -0.99 -0.52 21.96
CA ASN A 43 -1.56 0.70 21.40
C ASN A 43 -2.83 0.40 20.57
N LYS A 44 -3.95 1.04 20.92
CA LYS A 44 -5.24 0.85 20.25
C LYS A 44 -5.24 1.21 18.76
N TYR A 45 -4.58 2.30 18.38
CA TYR A 45 -4.49 2.74 16.98
C TYR A 45 -3.60 1.83 16.16
N PHE A 46 -2.46 1.42 16.71
CA PHE A 46 -1.59 0.44 16.06
C PHE A 46 -2.30 -0.90 15.87
N ASN A 47 -3.03 -1.37 16.88
CA ASN A 47 -3.83 -2.59 16.80
C ASN A 47 -4.93 -2.49 15.72
N LYS A 48 -5.62 -1.35 15.62
CA LYS A 48 -6.58 -1.09 14.54
C LYS A 48 -5.89 -1.06 13.17
N PHE A 49 -4.67 -0.53 13.09
CA PHE A 49 -3.89 -0.55 11.87
C PHE A 49 -3.46 -1.97 11.47
N LEU A 50 -3.04 -2.82 12.41
CA LEU A 50 -2.76 -4.24 12.16
C LEU A 50 -4.00 -4.99 11.66
N ASP A 51 -5.18 -4.68 12.22
CA ASP A 51 -6.46 -5.24 11.76
C ASP A 51 -6.75 -4.81 10.30
N ILE A 52 -6.58 -3.52 9.97
CA ILE A 52 -6.71 -3.02 8.58
C ILE A 52 -5.73 -3.72 7.65
N LEU A 53 -4.47 -3.88 8.08
CA LEU A 53 -3.41 -4.43 7.26
C LEU A 53 -3.61 -5.93 6.99
N ALA A 54 -4.14 -6.69 7.96
CA ALA A 54 -4.56 -8.07 7.76
C ALA A 54 -5.80 -8.19 6.85
N ASP A 55 -6.73 -7.23 6.95
CA ASP A 55 -7.99 -7.27 6.21
C ASP A 55 -7.88 -6.74 4.78
N ASN A 56 -7.08 -5.70 4.57
CA ASN A 56 -6.90 -4.99 3.31
C ASN A 56 -5.50 -4.35 3.24
N SER A 57 -4.54 -5.15 2.76
CA SER A 57 -3.14 -4.74 2.61
C SER A 57 -2.97 -3.50 1.70
N LEU A 58 -3.89 -3.25 0.76
CA LEU A 58 -3.89 -2.08 -0.12
C LEU A 58 -4.23 -0.78 0.61
N ILE A 59 -5.25 -0.80 1.47
CA ILE A 59 -5.60 0.37 2.29
C ILE A 59 -4.47 0.66 3.28
N ALA A 60 -3.88 -0.39 3.87
CA ALA A 60 -2.73 -0.21 4.76
C ALA A 60 -1.50 0.35 4.03
N ASP A 61 -1.21 -0.14 2.82
CA ASP A 61 -0.19 0.44 1.95
C ASP A 61 -0.46 1.94 1.68
N ALA A 62 -1.70 2.29 1.34
CA ALA A 62 -2.08 3.69 1.11
C ALA A 62 -1.98 4.57 2.37
N LEU A 63 -2.24 4.02 3.56
CA LEU A 63 -2.04 4.73 4.83
C LEU A 63 -0.56 4.97 5.14
N ILE A 64 0.31 3.98 4.90
CA ILE A 64 1.76 4.15 5.02
C ILE A 64 2.23 5.21 4.00
N ALA A 65 1.76 5.12 2.76
CA ALA A 65 2.04 6.09 1.72
C ALA A 65 1.62 7.51 2.12
N LEU A 66 0.44 7.66 2.73
CA LEU A 66 -0.03 8.94 3.25
C LEU A 66 0.98 9.52 4.24
N GLY A 67 1.36 8.77 5.27
CA GLY A 67 2.35 9.25 6.25
C GLY A 67 3.69 9.64 5.62
N LEU A 68 4.19 8.85 4.66
CA LEU A 68 5.43 9.16 3.95
C LEU A 68 5.31 10.43 3.09
N THR A 69 4.17 10.63 2.44
CA THR A 69 3.96 11.74 1.49
C THR A 69 3.49 13.03 2.15
N THR A 70 2.86 12.98 3.32
CA THR A 70 2.41 14.17 4.05
C THR A 70 3.38 14.60 5.14
N ILE A 71 4.23 13.71 5.65
CA ILE A 71 5.16 14.02 6.73
C ILE A 71 6.60 13.88 6.25
N ALA A 72 7.05 12.65 5.95
CA ALA A 72 8.47 12.38 5.72
C ALA A 72 9.03 13.15 4.51
N ARG A 73 8.29 13.16 3.40
CA ARG A 73 8.70 13.83 2.17
C ARG A 73 8.69 15.36 2.30
N PRO A 74 7.61 16.00 2.80
CA PRO A 74 7.66 17.44 3.09
C PRO A 74 8.78 17.83 4.05
N ALA A 75 8.99 17.07 5.13
CA ALA A 75 10.09 17.32 6.05
C ALA A 75 11.46 17.27 5.35
N SER A 76 11.66 16.28 4.47
CA SER A 76 12.92 16.15 3.71
C SER A 76 13.13 17.30 2.74
N ILE A 77 12.07 17.81 2.11
CA ILE A 77 12.15 18.97 1.21
C ILE A 77 12.53 20.24 2.00
N TYR A 78 11.95 20.44 3.19
CA TYR A 78 12.24 21.62 4.01
C TYR A 78 13.63 21.61 4.67
N VAL A 79 14.27 20.44 4.80
CA VAL A 79 15.65 20.33 5.29
C VAL A 79 16.67 20.84 4.27
N ILE A 80 16.33 20.87 2.97
CA ILE A 80 17.21 21.40 1.92
C ILE A 80 17.10 22.94 1.91
N PRO A 81 18.19 23.68 2.19
CA PRO A 81 18.16 25.14 2.23
C PRO A 81 17.88 25.70 0.83
N ALA A 82 16.82 26.51 0.70
CA ALA A 82 16.52 27.24 -0.53
C ALA A 82 17.41 28.47 -0.64
N LYS A 83 18.14 28.60 -1.75
CA LYS A 83 19.09 29.70 -1.98
C LYS A 83 18.41 30.96 -2.53
N ASP A 84 17.27 30.80 -3.19
CA ASP A 84 16.52 31.88 -3.80
C ASP A 84 15.00 31.73 -3.63
N GLU A 85 14.26 32.80 -3.92
CA GLU A 85 12.81 32.82 -3.83
C GLU A 85 12.14 31.85 -4.83
N GLN A 86 12.82 31.55 -5.95
CA GLN A 86 12.34 30.59 -6.93
C GLN A 86 12.45 29.15 -6.42
N GLU A 87 13.56 28.74 -5.81
CA GLU A 87 13.69 27.42 -5.15
C GLU A 87 12.69 27.28 -4.01
N LYS A 88 12.44 28.33 -3.24
CA LYS A 88 11.40 28.32 -2.20
C LYS A 88 10.02 28.03 -2.77
N LYS A 89 9.66 28.65 -3.90
CA LYS A 89 8.39 28.38 -4.63
C LYS A 89 8.34 26.95 -5.16
N LYS A 90 9.44 26.44 -5.70
CA LYS A 90 9.58 25.06 -6.19
C LYS A 90 9.40 24.05 -5.06
N ASN A 91 10.00 24.29 -3.90
CA ASN A 91 9.89 23.43 -2.72
C ASN A 91 8.45 23.40 -2.20
N ASN A 92 7.78 24.56 -2.13
CA ASN A 92 6.37 24.63 -1.72
C ASN A 92 5.43 23.87 -2.67
N TYR A 93 5.65 23.98 -3.99
CA TYR A 93 4.91 23.19 -4.98
C TYR A 93 5.11 21.68 -4.78
N GLN A 94 6.36 21.24 -4.53
CA GLN A 94 6.68 19.84 -4.30
C GLN A 94 6.04 19.29 -3.02
N VAL A 95 6.00 20.10 -1.95
CA VAL A 95 5.31 19.76 -0.70
C VAL A 95 3.81 19.55 -0.95
N ALA A 96 3.15 20.51 -1.60
CA ALA A 96 1.73 20.40 -1.90
C ALA A 96 1.40 19.26 -2.86
N HIS A 97 2.24 19.04 -3.88
CA HIS A 97 2.11 17.90 -4.78
C HIS A 97 2.27 16.58 -4.01
N SER A 98 3.24 16.48 -3.10
CA SER A 98 3.44 15.31 -2.25
C SER A 98 2.20 15.03 -1.40
N ILE A 99 1.68 16.04 -0.68
CA ILE A 99 0.47 15.91 0.14
C ILE A 99 -0.74 15.50 -0.72
N ALA A 100 -0.91 16.10 -1.90
CA ALA A 100 -1.96 15.76 -2.86
C ALA A 100 -1.91 14.28 -3.27
N THR A 101 -0.72 13.78 -3.63
CA THR A 101 -0.53 12.38 -4.05
C THR A 101 -0.89 11.39 -2.93
N GLY A 102 -0.61 11.75 -1.68
CA GLY A 102 -0.93 10.97 -0.49
C GLY A 102 -2.42 10.91 -0.22
N VAL A 103 -3.04 12.08 -0.10
CA VAL A 103 -4.47 12.22 0.23
C VAL A 103 -5.35 11.57 -0.84
N LEU A 104 -5.13 11.88 -2.12
CA LEU A 104 -5.87 11.23 -3.20
C LEU A 104 -5.52 9.76 -3.33
N GLY A 105 -4.26 9.40 -3.05
CA GLY A 105 -3.85 8.01 -3.04
C GLY A 105 -4.69 7.19 -2.08
N LEU A 106 -4.86 7.67 -0.86
CA LEU A 106 -5.72 7.03 0.13
C LEU A 106 -7.20 7.05 -0.31
N ALA A 107 -7.72 8.21 -0.71
CA ALA A 107 -9.13 8.35 -1.09
C ALA A 107 -9.52 7.44 -2.27
N THR A 108 -8.72 7.43 -3.33
CA THR A 108 -8.93 6.57 -4.50
C THR A 108 -8.79 5.09 -4.12
N THR A 109 -7.80 4.73 -3.28
CA THR A 109 -7.62 3.36 -2.82
C THR A 109 -8.81 2.89 -1.98
N ILE A 110 -9.33 3.71 -1.06
CA ILE A 110 -10.52 3.35 -0.28
C ILE A 110 -11.73 3.16 -1.19
N ALA A 111 -11.98 4.12 -2.09
CA ALA A 111 -13.13 4.09 -3.01
C ALA A 111 -13.12 2.87 -3.95
N VAL A 112 -11.93 2.42 -4.37
CA VAL A 112 -11.78 1.34 -5.36
C VAL A 112 -11.50 -0.02 -4.72
N ALA A 113 -10.63 -0.09 -3.71
CA ALA A 113 -10.22 -1.37 -3.10
C ALA A 113 -11.34 -2.04 -2.33
N GLU A 114 -12.28 -1.28 -1.72
CA GLU A 114 -13.39 -1.87 -0.98
C GLU A 114 -14.39 -2.64 -1.87
N PRO A 115 -14.95 -2.04 -2.94
CA PRO A 115 -15.78 -2.78 -3.89
C PRO A 115 -15.04 -3.96 -4.51
N ILE A 116 -13.75 -3.80 -4.82
CA ILE A 116 -12.95 -4.88 -5.39
C ILE A 116 -12.78 -6.05 -4.43
N LYS A 117 -12.39 -5.76 -3.18
CA LYS A 117 -12.30 -6.78 -2.13
C LYS A 117 -13.61 -7.53 -1.97
N ARG A 118 -14.75 -6.82 -1.99
CA ARG A 118 -16.08 -7.45 -1.91
C ARG A 118 -16.37 -8.33 -3.13
N GLY A 119 -16.06 -7.86 -4.35
CA GLY A 119 -16.20 -8.64 -5.59
C GLY A 119 -15.32 -9.89 -5.62
N VAL A 120 -14.05 -9.77 -5.26
CA VAL A 120 -13.10 -10.91 -5.15
C VAL A 120 -13.61 -11.92 -4.11
N LYS A 121 -14.06 -11.46 -2.94
CA LYS A 121 -14.68 -12.35 -1.93
C LYS A 121 -15.95 -13.02 -2.45
N LYS A 122 -16.76 -12.31 -3.24
CA LYS A 122 -17.99 -12.87 -3.83
C LYS A 122 -17.66 -14.01 -4.79
N LEU A 123 -16.62 -13.83 -5.62
CA LEU A 123 -16.07 -14.87 -6.47
C LEU A 123 -15.55 -16.05 -5.66
N MET A 124 -14.72 -15.82 -4.64
CA MET A 124 -14.14 -16.91 -3.84
C MET A 124 -15.20 -17.75 -3.11
N LYS A 125 -16.31 -17.13 -2.70
CA LYS A 125 -17.43 -17.83 -2.05
C LYS A 125 -18.22 -18.72 -3.01
N ASN A 126 -18.35 -18.32 -4.28
CA ASN A 126 -19.08 -19.09 -5.28
C ASN A 126 -18.36 -19.03 -6.63
N PRO A 127 -17.20 -19.68 -6.77
CA PRO A 127 -16.34 -19.51 -7.93
C PRO A 127 -16.95 -20.12 -9.20
N GLU A 128 -17.72 -21.20 -9.06
CA GLU A 128 -18.44 -21.88 -10.15
C GLU A 128 -19.45 -20.96 -10.86
N LYS A 129 -19.96 -19.94 -10.17
CA LYS A 129 -20.82 -18.92 -10.79
C LYS A 129 -20.06 -17.97 -11.73
N TYR A 130 -18.76 -17.76 -11.50
CA TYR A 130 -17.97 -16.72 -12.17
C TYR A 130 -16.86 -17.27 -13.07
N MET A 131 -16.62 -18.58 -13.03
CA MET A 131 -15.59 -19.29 -13.79
C MET A 131 -16.20 -20.52 -14.45
N LYS A 132 -15.70 -20.87 -15.63
CA LYS A 132 -16.16 -22.07 -16.36
C LYS A 132 -15.28 -23.28 -16.10
N ASN A 133 -13.99 -23.07 -15.84
CA ASN A 133 -13.03 -24.12 -15.59
C ASN A 133 -12.85 -24.38 -14.08
N ASP A 134 -12.04 -25.38 -13.77
CA ASP A 134 -11.76 -25.84 -12.41
C ASP A 134 -11.46 -24.70 -11.43
N ALA A 135 -12.40 -24.50 -10.50
CA ALA A 135 -12.41 -23.50 -9.46
C ALA A 135 -11.70 -23.94 -8.16
N SER A 136 -11.29 -25.21 -8.06
CA SER A 136 -10.68 -25.76 -6.83
C SER A 136 -9.38 -25.05 -6.46
N TYR A 137 -8.62 -24.58 -7.45
CA TYR A 137 -7.36 -23.87 -7.21
C TYR A 137 -7.58 -22.56 -6.45
N ILE A 138 -8.75 -21.91 -6.55
CA ILE A 138 -9.02 -20.69 -5.79
C ILE A 138 -9.15 -21.00 -4.30
N LYS A 139 -9.84 -22.08 -3.95
CA LYS A 139 -9.97 -22.54 -2.55
C LYS A 139 -8.61 -22.95 -2.00
N ASN A 140 -7.84 -23.71 -2.78
CA ASN A 140 -6.51 -24.18 -2.38
C ASN A 140 -5.48 -23.05 -2.23
N ASN A 141 -5.72 -21.89 -2.88
CA ASN A 141 -4.80 -20.76 -2.92
C ASN A 141 -5.43 -19.45 -2.44
N GLU A 142 -6.42 -19.53 -1.54
CA GLU A 142 -7.30 -18.40 -1.16
C GLU A 142 -6.52 -17.12 -0.84
N ARG A 143 -5.45 -17.22 -0.04
CA ARG A 143 -4.67 -16.06 0.38
C ARG A 143 -3.91 -15.41 -0.80
N VAL A 144 -3.23 -16.22 -1.61
CA VAL A 144 -2.43 -15.74 -2.75
C VAL A 144 -3.35 -15.17 -3.82
N PHE A 145 -4.45 -15.87 -4.12
CA PHE A 145 -5.46 -15.42 -5.04
C PHE A 145 -6.08 -14.08 -4.60
N LYS A 146 -6.52 -13.98 -3.35
CA LYS A 146 -7.17 -12.78 -2.81
C LYS A 146 -6.28 -11.54 -2.94
N GLU A 147 -5.00 -11.65 -2.57
CA GLU A 147 -4.07 -10.52 -2.62
C GLU A 147 -3.73 -10.14 -4.08
N THR A 148 -3.43 -11.13 -4.94
CA THR A 148 -3.12 -10.88 -6.35
C THR A 148 -4.31 -10.29 -7.10
N ALA A 149 -5.49 -10.91 -7.01
CA ALA A 149 -6.70 -10.44 -7.69
C ALA A 149 -7.14 -9.06 -7.19
N GLY A 150 -6.97 -8.79 -5.89
CA GLY A 150 -7.26 -7.49 -5.29
C GLY A 150 -6.40 -6.36 -5.85
N ARG A 151 -5.19 -6.65 -6.32
CA ARG A 151 -4.20 -5.68 -6.82
C ARG A 151 -4.28 -5.42 -8.34
N LEU A 152 -4.96 -6.26 -9.12
CA LEU A 152 -5.07 -6.16 -10.58
C LEU A 152 -5.58 -4.80 -11.11
N HIS A 153 -6.34 -4.08 -10.31
CA HIS A 153 -6.96 -2.82 -10.73
C HIS A 153 -5.99 -1.64 -10.73
N GLN A 154 -4.92 -1.68 -9.95
CA GLN A 154 -4.08 -0.50 -9.73
C GLN A 154 -3.59 0.16 -11.03
N PRO A 155 -3.13 -0.57 -12.06
CA PRO A 155 -2.66 0.04 -13.31
C PRO A 155 -3.77 0.73 -14.11
N ILE A 156 -5.02 0.25 -13.98
CA ILE A 156 -6.19 0.77 -14.69
C ILE A 156 -6.56 2.16 -14.16
N PHE A 157 -6.49 2.33 -12.84
CA PHE A 157 -6.83 3.59 -12.18
C PHE A 157 -5.66 4.56 -12.06
N LEU A 158 -4.47 4.10 -12.43
CA LEU A 158 -3.23 4.86 -12.34
C LEU A 158 -3.29 6.19 -13.13
N PRO A 159 -3.77 6.23 -14.40
CA PRO A 159 -3.97 7.48 -15.14
C PRO A 159 -4.98 8.43 -14.49
N LEU A 160 -6.07 7.89 -13.95
CA LEU A 160 -7.11 8.70 -13.31
C LEU A 160 -6.59 9.35 -12.02
N ARG A 161 -5.91 8.56 -11.19
CA ARG A 161 -5.29 9.02 -9.94
C ARG A 161 -4.28 10.15 -10.20
N ALA A 162 -3.48 10.02 -11.25
CA ALA A 162 -2.55 11.05 -11.69
C ALA A 162 -3.23 12.38 -12.02
N ALA A 163 -4.28 12.34 -12.85
CA ALA A 163 -5.00 13.54 -13.26
C ALA A 163 -5.66 14.26 -12.08
N LEU A 164 -6.33 13.51 -11.19
CA LEU A 164 -6.94 14.07 -9.99
C LEU A 164 -5.90 14.71 -9.06
N THR A 165 -4.71 14.11 -8.96
CA THR A 165 -3.61 14.65 -8.15
C THR A 165 -3.28 16.06 -8.56
N ILE A 166 -3.03 16.27 -9.85
CA ILE A 166 -2.68 17.58 -10.42
C ILE A 166 -3.78 18.60 -10.13
N MET A 167 -5.06 18.20 -10.23
CA MET A 167 -6.19 19.11 -10.01
C MET A 167 -6.27 19.63 -8.57
N ILE A 168 -5.94 18.81 -7.57
CA ILE A 168 -6.08 19.23 -6.16
C ILE A 168 -4.82 19.89 -5.59
N VAL A 169 -3.70 19.92 -6.32
CA VAL A 169 -2.47 20.57 -5.84
C VAL A 169 -2.73 22.04 -5.52
N LYS A 170 -3.46 22.76 -6.40
CA LYS A 170 -3.75 24.18 -6.23
C LYS A 170 -4.59 24.46 -4.96
N PRO A 171 -5.73 23.79 -4.74
CA PRO A 171 -6.45 23.89 -3.47
C PRO A 171 -5.59 23.60 -2.23
N ILE A 172 -4.68 22.63 -2.30
CA ILE A 172 -3.78 22.30 -1.18
C ILE A 172 -2.80 23.45 -0.92
N LEU A 173 -2.18 24.01 -1.97
CA LEU A 173 -1.28 25.16 -1.84
C LEU A 173 -1.97 26.35 -1.16
N GLU A 174 -3.20 26.65 -1.56
CA GLU A 174 -4.01 27.73 -0.99
C GLU A 174 -4.37 27.43 0.47
N SER A 175 -4.83 26.21 0.77
CA SER A 175 -5.23 25.81 2.13
C SER A 175 -4.07 25.82 3.13
N LEU A 176 -2.84 25.57 2.68
CA LEU A 176 -1.64 25.55 3.52
C LEU A 176 -0.98 26.94 3.63
N GLY A 177 -1.59 27.99 3.07
CA GLY A 177 -1.00 29.34 3.04
C GLY A 177 0.31 29.41 2.23
N LEU A 178 0.58 28.39 1.40
CA LEU A 178 1.75 28.30 0.53
C LEU A 178 1.55 29.06 -0.80
N SER A 179 0.36 29.65 -1.00
CA SER A 179 -0.06 30.35 -2.22
C SER A 179 0.34 31.82 -2.31
N LYS A 180 0.96 32.40 -1.27
CA LYS A 180 1.27 33.85 -1.25
C LYS A 180 2.18 34.36 -2.37
N ASP A 181 2.79 33.49 -3.18
CA ASP A 181 3.55 33.87 -4.39
C ASP A 181 3.16 33.04 -5.62
N GLY A 182 1.87 32.67 -5.73
CA GLY A 182 1.34 31.68 -6.66
C GLY A 182 1.05 32.16 -8.09
N HIS A 183 1.98 32.84 -8.76
CA HIS A 183 1.96 32.96 -10.22
C HIS A 183 3.37 32.81 -10.78
N ALA A 184 3.74 31.58 -11.11
CA ALA A 184 4.70 31.34 -12.18
C ALA A 184 4.25 30.10 -12.96
N THR A 185 3.93 30.32 -14.23
CA THR A 185 3.93 29.27 -15.25
C THR A 185 5.32 28.66 -15.31
N ILE A 186 5.57 27.66 -14.46
CA ILE A 186 6.81 26.87 -14.52
C ILE A 186 6.88 26.25 -15.91
N SER A 187 7.93 26.56 -16.67
CA SER A 187 8.17 26.06 -18.01
C SER A 187 8.10 24.52 -18.01
N ALA A 188 7.71 23.93 -19.14
CA ALA A 188 7.61 22.47 -19.24
C ALA A 188 8.95 21.77 -18.91
N GLN A 189 10.06 22.44 -19.21
CA GLN A 189 11.45 22.06 -18.97
C GLN A 189 11.88 22.11 -17.50
N ASP A 190 11.51 23.18 -16.77
CA ASP A 190 11.82 23.28 -15.34
C ASP A 190 10.98 22.33 -14.49
N LYS A 191 9.73 22.07 -14.92
CA LYS A 191 8.90 20.99 -14.34
C LYS A 191 9.54 19.63 -14.52
N ALA A 192 10.13 19.36 -15.69
CA ALA A 192 10.78 18.07 -15.96
C ALA A 192 12.00 17.87 -15.07
N LYS A 193 12.89 18.88 -14.94
CA LYS A 193 14.04 18.87 -14.03
C LYS A 193 13.67 18.67 -12.55
N MET A 194 12.51 19.18 -12.11
CA MET A 194 11.97 18.99 -10.75
C MET A 194 11.22 17.66 -10.54
N ASP A 195 10.59 17.11 -11.58
CA ASP A 195 9.82 15.85 -11.51
C ASP A 195 10.73 14.59 -11.51
N PHE A 196 12.05 14.74 -11.77
CA PHE A 196 13.02 13.64 -11.76
C PHE A 196 13.14 12.91 -10.43
N SER A 197 12.78 13.55 -9.32
CA SER A 197 13.05 13.00 -8.01
C SER A 197 11.97 12.08 -7.50
N PHE A 198 10.80 11.92 -8.15
CA PHE A 198 9.71 11.11 -7.58
C PHE A 198 8.79 10.54 -8.67
N MET A 199 8.10 9.41 -8.40
CA MET A 199 7.04 8.86 -9.26
C MET A 199 5.86 9.83 -9.39
N SER A 200 6.08 10.95 -10.08
CA SER A 200 5.15 12.01 -10.43
C SER A 200 4.69 11.77 -11.87
N PHE A 201 3.38 11.70 -12.07
CA PHE A 201 2.81 11.53 -13.40
C PHE A 201 2.70 12.87 -14.11
N LYS A 202 3.32 12.99 -15.29
CA LYS A 202 3.01 14.02 -16.27
C LYS A 202 2.54 13.34 -17.55
N GLY A 203 1.39 13.74 -18.12
CA GLY A 203 1.06 13.38 -19.51
C GLY A 203 -0.37 13.00 -19.90
N LEU A 204 -1.39 13.11 -19.04
CA LEU A 204 -2.76 12.78 -19.45
C LEU A 204 -3.55 13.98 -19.97
N ASN A 205 -4.45 13.72 -20.92
CA ASN A 205 -5.39 14.70 -21.43
C ASN A 205 -6.51 14.88 -20.39
N GLU A 206 -6.27 15.79 -19.45
CA GLU A 206 -6.99 16.03 -18.19
C GLU A 206 -8.52 16.06 -18.34
N LYS A 207 -9.02 16.69 -19.41
CA LYS A 207 -10.46 16.88 -19.64
C LYS A 207 -11.18 15.62 -20.13
N LYS A 208 -10.54 14.80 -20.98
CA LYS A 208 -11.19 13.66 -21.65
C LYS A 208 -11.28 12.42 -20.74
N THR A 209 -10.27 12.21 -19.89
CA THR A 209 -10.26 11.11 -18.90
C THR A 209 -11.21 11.41 -17.74
N PHE A 210 -11.26 12.67 -17.27
CA PHE A 210 -12.23 13.12 -16.29
C PHE A 210 -13.66 13.04 -16.84
N ASN A 211 -13.91 13.50 -18.08
CA ASN A 211 -15.23 13.38 -18.71
C ASN A 211 -15.69 11.92 -18.92
N ARG A 212 -14.77 10.97 -19.13
CA ARG A 212 -15.12 9.54 -19.13
C ARG A 212 -15.49 9.03 -17.74
N PHE A 213 -14.77 9.44 -16.70
CA PHE A 213 -15.08 9.04 -15.32
C PHE A 213 -16.37 9.70 -14.80
N THR A 214 -16.56 10.99 -15.04
CA THR A 214 -17.82 11.67 -14.75
C THR A 214 -18.93 11.08 -15.59
N ASN A 215 -18.76 10.73 -16.87
CA ASN A 215 -19.81 10.04 -17.62
C ASN A 215 -20.12 8.63 -17.08
N ILE A 216 -19.14 7.89 -16.53
CA ILE A 216 -19.35 6.61 -15.85
C ILE A 216 -20.10 6.78 -14.52
N ASN A 217 -19.85 7.88 -13.78
CA ASN A 217 -20.59 8.22 -12.55
C ASN A 217 -21.94 8.90 -12.81
N SER A 218 -22.07 9.71 -13.86
CA SER A 218 -23.27 10.44 -14.27
C SER A 218 -24.28 9.51 -14.93
N SER A 219 -23.84 8.43 -15.58
CA SER A 219 -24.74 7.34 -16.00
C SER A 219 -25.23 6.51 -14.80
N ALA A 220 -24.58 6.59 -13.63
CA ALA A 220 -25.12 6.09 -12.36
C ALA A 220 -26.00 7.12 -11.62
N GLN A 221 -26.04 8.39 -12.07
CA GLN A 221 -26.71 9.49 -11.38
C GLN A 221 -28.04 9.93 -12.04
N LYS A 222 -28.47 9.27 -13.13
CA LYS A 222 -29.70 9.61 -13.86
C LYS A 222 -30.99 9.01 -13.29
N ASN A 223 -31.00 8.61 -12.02
CA ASN A 223 -32.23 8.26 -11.31
C ASN A 223 -32.22 8.84 -9.90
N ASN A 224 -32.90 9.97 -9.76
CA ASN A 224 -33.07 10.70 -8.52
C ASN A 224 -34.12 9.99 -7.65
N LYS A 225 -33.73 8.86 -7.04
CA LYS A 225 -34.39 8.28 -5.88
C LYS A 225 -33.33 8.04 -4.83
N ASN A 226 -33.64 8.32 -3.57
CA ASN A 226 -32.82 7.93 -2.43
C ASN A 226 -32.57 6.41 -2.47
N VAL A 227 -31.48 5.98 -3.12
CA VAL A 227 -31.10 4.57 -3.15
C VAL A 227 -30.06 4.36 -2.08
N ALA A 228 -30.47 3.72 -0.99
CA ALA A 228 -29.53 3.09 -0.09
C ALA A 228 -28.51 2.30 -0.92
N PHE A 229 -27.22 2.53 -0.66
CA PHE A 229 -26.04 1.97 -1.33
C PHE A 229 -25.98 0.41 -1.43
N LYS A 230 -27.01 -0.30 -0.98
CA LYS A 230 -27.15 -1.75 -1.06
C LYS A 230 -27.43 -2.26 -2.49
N GLY A 231 -28.14 -1.52 -3.34
CA GLY A 231 -28.52 -1.95 -4.70
C GLY A 231 -27.39 -1.79 -5.74
N ALA A 232 -26.91 -0.56 -5.92
CA ALA A 232 -25.82 -0.25 -6.87
C ALA A 232 -24.49 -0.94 -6.49
N GLY A 233 -24.20 -1.06 -5.18
CA GLY A 233 -23.01 -1.78 -4.70
C GLY A 233 -23.03 -3.28 -5.03
N SER A 234 -24.21 -3.91 -5.09
CA SER A 234 -24.34 -5.32 -5.47
C SER A 234 -24.01 -5.54 -6.95
N ALA A 235 -24.49 -4.67 -7.84
CA ALA A 235 -24.21 -4.73 -9.28
C ALA A 235 -22.73 -4.47 -9.58
N VAL A 236 -22.12 -3.48 -8.93
CA VAL A 236 -20.68 -3.18 -9.07
C VAL A 236 -19.83 -4.37 -8.61
N THR A 237 -20.12 -4.91 -7.41
CA THR A 237 -19.38 -6.07 -6.89
C THR A 237 -19.61 -7.35 -7.72
N GLU A 238 -20.80 -7.51 -8.32
CA GLU A 238 -21.09 -8.59 -9.28
C GLU A 238 -20.29 -8.44 -10.57
N GLY A 239 -20.22 -7.22 -11.13
CA GLY A 239 -19.43 -6.92 -12.31
C GLY A 239 -17.94 -7.18 -12.09
N ILE A 240 -17.43 -6.77 -10.93
CA ILE A 240 -16.04 -7.06 -10.52
C ILE A 240 -15.83 -8.56 -10.38
N ALA A 241 -16.73 -9.28 -9.71
CA ALA A 241 -16.63 -10.73 -9.57
C ALA A 241 -16.60 -11.44 -10.94
N LYS A 242 -17.45 -11.01 -11.89
CA LYS A 242 -17.42 -11.53 -13.28
C LYS A 242 -16.12 -11.20 -14.01
N GLY A 243 -15.63 -9.96 -13.90
CA GLY A 243 -14.39 -9.53 -14.55
C GLY A 243 -13.16 -10.26 -14.02
N VAL A 244 -13.01 -10.33 -12.69
CA VAL A 244 -11.96 -11.10 -12.03
C VAL A 244 -12.13 -12.59 -12.34
N GLY A 245 -13.37 -13.10 -12.38
CA GLY A 245 -13.69 -14.48 -12.77
C GLY A 245 -13.15 -14.84 -14.14
N LYS A 246 -13.39 -13.99 -15.15
CA LYS A 246 -12.84 -14.21 -16.50
C LYS A 246 -11.31 -14.25 -16.52
N ILE A 247 -10.64 -13.41 -15.73
CA ILE A 247 -9.17 -13.43 -15.62
C ILE A 247 -8.70 -14.69 -14.91
N ALA A 248 -9.36 -15.03 -13.79
CA ALA A 248 -9.11 -16.22 -12.99
C ALA A 248 -9.32 -17.52 -13.78
N ASP A 249 -10.23 -17.51 -14.74
CA ASP A 249 -10.54 -18.65 -15.60
C ASP A 249 -9.48 -18.90 -16.68
N THR A 250 -8.52 -17.97 -16.87
CA THR A 250 -7.44 -18.14 -17.84
C THR A 250 -6.37 -19.11 -17.35
N LYS A 251 -5.87 -19.97 -18.26
CA LYS A 251 -4.75 -20.88 -17.99
C LYS A 251 -3.51 -20.14 -17.47
N GLY A 252 -3.25 -18.94 -18.01
CA GLY A 252 -2.10 -18.12 -17.62
C GLY A 252 -2.19 -17.62 -16.17
N PHE A 253 -3.34 -17.08 -15.76
CA PHE A 253 -3.52 -16.61 -14.39
C PHE A 253 -3.51 -17.76 -13.38
N ARG A 254 -4.13 -18.89 -13.72
CA ARG A 254 -4.07 -20.10 -12.89
C ARG A 254 -2.63 -20.56 -12.68
N LYS A 255 -1.86 -20.76 -13.77
CA LYS A 255 -0.45 -21.14 -13.69
C LYS A 255 0.37 -20.14 -12.89
N PHE A 256 0.10 -18.85 -13.04
CA PHE A 256 0.74 -17.82 -12.24
C PHE A 256 0.45 -18.01 -10.75
N ILE A 257 -0.81 -18.14 -10.32
CA ILE A 257 -1.17 -18.33 -8.92
C ILE A 257 -0.55 -19.61 -8.34
N GLU A 258 -0.61 -20.72 -9.07
CA GLU A 258 -0.05 -22.02 -8.65
C GLU A 258 1.48 -21.98 -8.55
N TRP A 259 2.18 -21.36 -9.50
CA TRP A 259 3.63 -21.15 -9.42
C TRP A 259 4.02 -20.18 -8.28
N PHE A 260 3.19 -19.16 -8.07
CA PHE A 260 3.49 -18.07 -7.16
C PHE A 260 3.29 -18.46 -5.69
N LYS A 261 2.34 -19.34 -5.38
CA LYS A 261 2.13 -19.88 -4.02
C LYS A 261 3.36 -20.64 -3.51
N GLU A 262 4.08 -21.31 -4.40
CA GLU A 262 5.21 -22.20 -4.09
C GLU A 262 6.48 -21.40 -3.76
N LYS A 263 6.47 -20.10 -4.01
CA LYS A 263 7.59 -19.23 -3.67
C LYS A 263 7.59 -18.96 -2.18
N ASN A 264 8.71 -19.31 -1.54
CA ASN A 264 9.07 -18.75 -0.25
C ASN A 264 8.96 -17.23 -0.33
N GLN A 265 8.40 -16.58 0.68
CA GLN A 265 8.20 -15.12 0.67
C GLN A 265 7.37 -14.61 -0.55
N TRP A 266 6.34 -15.36 -0.98
CA TRP A 266 5.46 -14.95 -2.08
C TRP A 266 4.89 -13.53 -1.93
N PHE A 267 4.63 -13.06 -0.72
CA PHE A 267 4.05 -11.74 -0.49
C PHE A 267 5.04 -10.60 -0.79
N PRO A 268 6.28 -10.59 -0.28
CA PRO A 268 7.36 -9.73 -0.80
C PRO A 268 7.49 -9.77 -2.32
N HIS A 269 7.47 -10.97 -2.92
CA HIS A 269 7.49 -11.10 -4.38
C HIS A 269 6.30 -10.41 -5.06
N LEU A 270 5.14 -10.38 -4.42
CA LEU A 270 3.93 -9.78 -4.99
C LEU A 270 4.05 -8.27 -5.03
N ILE A 271 4.54 -7.69 -3.93
CA ILE A 271 4.76 -6.26 -3.83
C ILE A 271 5.89 -5.82 -4.78
N ALA A 272 6.95 -6.63 -4.93
CA ALA A 272 8.00 -6.39 -5.91
C ALA A 272 7.46 -6.42 -7.34
N ALA A 273 6.71 -7.47 -7.69
CA ALA A 273 6.11 -7.62 -9.02
C ALA A 273 5.13 -6.48 -9.33
N GLU A 274 4.30 -6.09 -8.37
CA GLU A 274 3.42 -4.91 -8.48
C GLU A 274 4.22 -3.64 -8.69
N SER A 275 5.30 -3.43 -7.94
CA SER A 275 6.13 -2.23 -8.06
C SER A 275 6.83 -2.15 -9.43
N LEU A 276 7.33 -3.28 -9.93
CA LEU A 276 7.88 -3.40 -11.28
C LEU A 276 6.80 -3.17 -12.35
N TRP A 277 5.61 -3.73 -12.15
CA TRP A 277 4.47 -3.57 -13.05
C TRP A 277 4.06 -2.11 -13.15
N LEU A 278 3.88 -1.44 -12.01
CA LEU A 278 3.56 -0.01 -11.95
C LEU A 278 4.65 0.80 -12.65
N SER A 279 5.93 0.54 -12.34
CA SER A 279 7.07 1.23 -12.96
C SER A 279 7.09 1.05 -14.49
N GLY A 280 6.79 -0.16 -14.98
CA GLY A 280 6.62 -0.44 -16.41
C GLY A 280 5.51 0.40 -17.05
N PHE A 281 4.37 0.51 -16.38
CA PHE A 281 3.27 1.38 -16.82
C PHE A 281 3.68 2.86 -16.84
N TYR A 282 4.44 3.34 -15.84
CA TYR A 282 5.00 4.70 -15.84
C TYR A 282 5.93 4.94 -17.02
N MET A 283 6.86 4.01 -17.27
CA MET A 283 7.79 4.10 -18.40
C MET A 283 7.06 4.12 -19.74
N GLN A 284 6.07 3.23 -19.92
CA GLN A 284 5.27 3.17 -21.14
C GLN A 284 4.44 4.44 -21.36
N GLN A 285 3.84 5.00 -20.30
CA GLN A 285 3.10 6.26 -20.37
C GLN A 285 4.02 7.42 -20.73
N THR A 286 5.23 7.46 -20.15
CA THR A 286 6.25 8.48 -20.44
C THR A 286 6.65 8.42 -21.91
N ALA A 287 6.96 7.22 -22.43
CA ALA A 287 7.31 7.02 -23.83
C ALA A 287 6.20 7.52 -24.78
N LYS A 288 4.94 7.16 -24.50
CA LYS A 288 3.77 7.47 -25.32
C LYS A 288 3.26 8.91 -25.16
N SER A 289 3.72 9.66 -24.16
CA SER A 289 3.21 10.99 -23.89
C SER A 289 3.55 11.97 -25.02
N LYS A 290 2.56 12.75 -25.47
CA LYS A 290 2.75 13.86 -26.42
C LYS A 290 3.10 15.18 -25.73
N LYS A 291 2.97 15.24 -24.39
CA LYS A 291 3.21 16.45 -23.57
C LYS A 291 4.62 16.49 -22.96
N ILE A 292 5.37 15.39 -23.00
CA ILE A 292 6.75 15.33 -22.51
C ILE A 292 7.67 15.53 -23.71
N GLU A 293 8.62 16.45 -23.58
CA GLU A 293 9.62 16.75 -24.60
C GLU A 293 10.51 15.53 -24.87
N LYS A 294 10.97 15.35 -26.11
CA LYS A 294 11.62 14.09 -26.53
C LYS A 294 12.90 13.81 -25.74
N ASP A 295 13.71 14.83 -25.51
CA ASP A 295 14.96 14.84 -24.74
C ASP A 295 14.75 14.49 -23.25
N GLN A 296 13.55 14.74 -22.71
CA GLN A 296 13.23 14.43 -21.31
C GLN A 296 12.74 12.99 -21.11
N LYS A 297 12.23 12.33 -22.16
CA LYS A 297 11.61 11.02 -22.04
C LYS A 297 12.59 9.94 -21.61
N LEU A 298 13.75 9.87 -22.26
CA LEU A 298 14.77 8.86 -21.98
C LEU A 298 15.29 8.96 -20.54
N PRO A 299 15.75 10.14 -20.06
CA PRO A 299 16.12 10.32 -18.65
C PRO A 299 15.02 9.87 -17.66
N MET A 300 13.76 10.23 -17.92
CA MET A 300 12.63 9.87 -17.04
C MET A 300 12.39 8.36 -17.03
N ILE A 301 12.45 7.70 -18.19
CA ILE A 301 12.30 6.24 -18.30
C ILE A 301 13.45 5.53 -17.58
N LEU A 302 14.69 5.98 -17.79
CA LEU A 302 15.87 5.42 -17.13
C LEU A 302 15.79 5.57 -15.62
N ASN A 303 15.40 6.74 -15.13
CA ASN A 303 15.21 6.97 -13.70
C ASN A 303 14.18 6.01 -13.09
N GLN A 304 13.05 5.79 -13.76
CA GLN A 304 12.04 4.83 -13.29
C GLN A 304 12.55 3.38 -13.36
N GLY A 305 13.24 3.00 -14.43
CA GLY A 305 13.80 1.66 -14.59
C GLY A 305 14.88 1.34 -13.55
N ILE A 306 15.84 2.24 -13.38
CA ILE A 306 16.93 2.10 -12.39
C ILE A 306 16.35 2.11 -10.97
N THR A 307 15.40 3.01 -10.68
CA THR A 307 14.71 3.03 -9.38
C THR A 307 14.05 1.69 -9.13
N ALA A 308 13.31 1.17 -10.11
CA ALA A 308 12.61 -0.09 -9.97
C ALA A 308 13.59 -1.24 -9.66
N VAL A 309 14.71 -1.33 -10.38
CA VAL A 309 15.73 -2.37 -10.16
C VAL A 309 16.44 -2.22 -8.81
N LEU A 310 16.99 -1.04 -8.51
CA LEU A 310 17.75 -0.81 -7.28
C LEU A 310 16.87 -0.94 -6.03
N CYS A 311 15.62 -0.44 -6.09
CA CYS A 311 14.66 -0.60 -5.00
C CYS A 311 14.27 -2.05 -4.80
N THR A 312 14.12 -2.83 -5.88
CA THR A 312 13.85 -4.28 -5.79
C THR A 312 14.98 -4.95 -5.00
N ILE A 313 16.23 -4.74 -5.42
CA ILE A 313 17.41 -5.35 -4.80
C ILE A 313 17.54 -4.92 -3.33
N GLY A 314 17.41 -3.62 -3.06
CA GLY A 314 17.48 -3.06 -1.71
C GLY A 314 16.39 -3.63 -0.80
N ALA A 315 15.15 -3.75 -1.31
CA ALA A 315 14.04 -4.30 -0.55
C ALA A 315 14.27 -5.75 -0.14
N TYR A 316 14.75 -6.61 -1.05
CA TYR A 316 15.06 -8.01 -0.70
C TYR A 316 16.22 -8.12 0.31
N LYS A 317 17.24 -7.25 0.23
CA LYS A 317 18.32 -7.23 1.22
C LYS A 317 17.82 -6.85 2.62
N LEU A 318 16.89 -5.90 2.71
CA LEU A 318 16.33 -5.47 4.00
C LEU A 318 15.23 -6.40 4.53
N ASP A 319 14.55 -7.14 3.66
CA ASP A 319 13.44 -8.03 4.02
C ASP A 319 13.85 -9.08 5.06
N GLY A 320 14.99 -9.75 4.87
CA GLY A 320 15.48 -10.74 5.84
C GLY A 320 15.77 -10.16 7.23
N VAL A 321 16.38 -8.96 7.30
CA VAL A 321 16.70 -8.29 8.56
C VAL A 321 15.43 -7.84 9.30
N ILE A 322 14.47 -7.29 8.56
CA ILE A 322 13.24 -6.77 9.13
C ILE A 322 12.30 -7.92 9.53
N ASN A 323 12.21 -9.00 8.75
CA ASN A 323 11.43 -10.18 9.12
C ASN A 323 11.92 -10.78 10.44
N LYS A 324 13.24 -10.87 10.65
CA LYS A 324 13.82 -11.32 11.93
C LYS A 324 13.42 -10.42 13.11
N LYS A 325 13.35 -9.10 12.90
CA LYS A 325 12.87 -8.14 13.92
C LYS A 325 11.37 -8.27 14.16
N LEU A 326 10.58 -8.48 13.11
CA LEU A 326 9.13 -8.67 13.22
C LEU A 326 8.77 -9.98 13.88
N ASP A 327 9.54 -11.04 13.68
CA ASP A 327 9.33 -12.32 14.37
C ASP A 327 9.56 -12.17 15.87
N LYS A 328 10.65 -11.51 16.29
CA LYS A 328 10.84 -11.13 17.71
C LYS A 328 9.69 -10.25 18.23
N TYR A 329 9.19 -9.34 17.40
CA TYR A 329 8.07 -8.48 17.76
C TYR A 329 6.76 -9.25 17.92
N LYS A 330 6.51 -10.32 17.17
CA LYS A 330 5.34 -11.19 17.37
C LYS A 330 5.34 -11.82 18.75
N ASP A 331 6.51 -12.21 19.26
CA ASP A 331 6.63 -12.78 20.60
C ASP A 331 6.32 -11.73 21.68
N VAL A 332 6.84 -10.50 21.50
CA VAL A 332 6.47 -9.34 22.34
C VAL A 332 4.96 -9.10 22.26
N TYR A 333 4.37 -9.13 21.06
CA TYR A 333 2.95 -8.88 20.86
C TYR A 333 2.06 -9.90 21.59
N LYS A 334 2.39 -11.19 21.47
CA LYS A 334 1.71 -12.28 22.17
C LYS A 334 1.81 -12.11 23.69
N ARG A 335 3.02 -11.84 24.19
CA ARG A 335 3.28 -11.63 25.62
C ARG A 335 2.51 -10.45 26.18
N MET A 336 2.36 -9.38 25.42
CA MET A 336 1.65 -8.16 25.85
C MET A 336 0.13 -8.26 25.74
N ASN A 337 -0.39 -9.25 25.02
CA ASN A 337 -1.82 -9.41 24.77
C ASN A 337 -2.32 -10.87 25.02
N PRO A 338 -2.00 -11.50 26.16
CA PRO A 338 -2.36 -12.91 26.44
C PRO A 338 -3.88 -13.14 26.51
N GLN A 339 -4.65 -12.08 26.75
CA GLN A 339 -6.11 -12.10 26.88
C GLN A 339 -6.85 -12.04 25.54
N LEU A 340 -6.16 -11.84 24.41
CA LEU A 340 -6.83 -11.77 23.12
C LEU A 340 -7.31 -13.15 22.69
N GLU A 341 -8.54 -13.20 22.17
CA GLU A 341 -9.05 -14.36 21.47
C GLU A 341 -8.09 -14.79 20.35
N GLU A 342 -7.91 -16.10 20.20
CA GLU A 342 -6.97 -16.68 19.24
C GLU A 342 -7.18 -16.16 17.82
N LYS A 343 -8.44 -16.00 17.40
CA LYS A 343 -8.80 -15.45 16.09
C LYS A 343 -8.29 -14.02 15.89
N VAL A 344 -8.43 -13.17 16.91
CA VAL A 344 -7.96 -11.78 16.87
C VAL A 344 -6.43 -11.73 16.91
N MET A 345 -5.82 -12.57 17.75
CA MET A 345 -4.36 -12.74 17.81
C MET A 345 -3.80 -13.14 16.43
N ASN A 346 -4.30 -14.22 15.83
CA ASN A 346 -3.85 -14.72 14.54
C ASN A 346 -4.04 -13.69 13.42
N ARG A 347 -5.14 -12.93 13.45
CA ARG A 347 -5.36 -11.81 12.51
C ARG A 347 -4.27 -10.74 12.64
N ARG A 348 -3.96 -10.31 13.86
CA ARG A 348 -2.96 -9.24 14.09
C ARG A 348 -1.53 -9.71 13.87
N LEU A 349 -1.20 -10.96 14.19
CA LEU A 349 0.08 -11.58 13.84
C LEU A 349 0.27 -11.67 12.32
N THR A 350 -0.82 -11.94 11.58
CA THR A 350 -0.81 -11.84 10.11
C THR A 350 -0.51 -10.41 9.67
N GLY A 351 -1.14 -9.41 10.30
CA GLY A 351 -0.80 -7.99 10.09
C GLY A 351 0.69 -7.71 10.32
N ILE A 352 1.26 -8.13 11.45
CA ILE A 352 2.69 -7.93 11.75
C ILE A 352 3.58 -8.58 10.68
N ARG A 353 3.21 -9.77 10.19
CA ARG A 353 3.96 -10.43 9.10
C ARG A 353 3.90 -9.67 7.78
N LEU A 354 2.76 -9.07 7.46
CA LEU A 354 2.57 -8.30 6.23
C LEU A 354 3.19 -6.88 6.34
N LEU A 355 3.37 -6.36 7.56
CA LEU A 355 3.90 -5.02 7.82
C LEU A 355 5.28 -4.80 7.21
N GLY A 356 6.21 -5.74 7.41
CA GLY A 356 7.59 -5.61 6.94
C GLY A 356 7.67 -5.35 5.45
N PRO A 357 7.18 -6.28 4.62
CA PRO A 357 7.22 -6.12 3.17
C PRO A 357 6.52 -4.85 2.70
N ILE A 358 5.33 -4.52 3.23
CA ILE A 358 4.62 -3.30 2.81
C ILE A 358 5.44 -2.06 3.18
N VAL A 359 5.90 -1.93 4.43
CA VAL A 359 6.68 -0.75 4.85
C VAL A 359 7.97 -0.64 4.06
N ILE A 360 8.70 -1.74 3.84
CA ILE A 360 9.96 -1.78 3.09
C ILE A 360 9.73 -1.32 1.66
N PHE A 361 8.89 -2.02 0.92
CA PHE A 361 8.70 -1.73 -0.50
C PHE A 361 8.08 -0.35 -0.68
N THR A 362 7.12 0.04 0.15
CA THR A 362 6.50 1.36 0.06
C THR A 362 7.45 2.49 0.40
N THR A 363 8.26 2.34 1.45
CA THR A 363 9.25 3.36 1.83
C THR A 363 10.39 3.43 0.85
N ILE A 364 10.92 2.28 0.42
CA ILE A 364 12.03 2.25 -0.53
C ILE A 364 11.60 2.80 -1.89
N TYR A 365 10.50 2.31 -2.47
CA TYR A 365 10.09 2.76 -3.81
C TYR A 365 9.52 4.16 -3.83
N ARG A 366 8.81 4.60 -2.79
CA ARG A 366 8.12 5.91 -2.79
C ARG A 366 8.92 7.04 -2.17
N PHE A 367 9.97 6.74 -1.40
CA PHE A 367 10.74 7.74 -0.67
C PHE A 367 12.26 7.63 -0.90
N VAL A 368 12.87 6.47 -0.59
CA VAL A 368 14.34 6.34 -0.61
C VAL A 368 14.92 6.27 -2.02
N GLY A 369 14.36 5.38 -2.84
CA GLY A 369 14.81 5.10 -4.20
C GLY A 369 14.88 6.34 -5.07
N PRO A 370 13.79 7.11 -5.17
CA PRO A 370 13.79 8.29 -6.02
C PRO A 370 14.85 9.33 -5.60
N VAL A 371 15.14 9.50 -4.31
CA VAL A 371 16.21 10.41 -3.84
C VAL A 371 17.62 9.88 -4.19
N LEU A 372 17.86 8.58 -4.06
CA LEU A 372 19.17 7.97 -4.32
C LEU A 372 19.46 7.78 -5.81
N VAL A 373 18.44 7.57 -6.63
CA VAL A 373 18.58 7.16 -8.03
C VAL A 373 18.72 8.36 -8.96
N THR A 374 18.10 9.50 -8.65
CA THR A 374 18.12 10.67 -9.54
C THR A 374 19.52 11.09 -10.00
N PRO A 375 20.55 11.19 -9.13
CA PRO A 375 21.90 11.55 -9.57
C PRO A 375 22.52 10.52 -10.53
N ILE A 376 22.20 9.23 -10.34
CA ILE A 376 22.70 8.12 -11.17
C ILE A 376 22.03 8.15 -12.55
N ALA A 377 20.71 8.33 -12.57
CA ALA A 377 19.93 8.39 -13.81
C ALA A 377 20.36 9.56 -14.70
N ASN A 378 20.64 10.73 -14.12
CA ASN A 378 21.13 11.90 -14.86
C ASN A 378 22.49 11.62 -15.51
N LYS A 379 23.45 11.06 -14.75
CA LYS A 379 24.77 10.70 -15.29
C LYS A 379 24.70 9.69 -16.44
N ILE A 380 23.85 8.67 -16.32
CA ILE A 380 23.69 7.66 -17.38
C ILE A 380 23.03 8.27 -18.61
N SER A 381 22.05 9.14 -18.42
CA SER A 381 21.38 9.81 -19.54
C SER A 381 22.34 10.72 -20.32
N GLU A 382 23.20 11.48 -19.63
CA GLU A 382 24.23 12.32 -20.24
C GLU A 382 25.27 11.53 -21.05
N MET A 383 25.51 10.26 -20.70
CA MET A 383 26.40 9.37 -21.45
C MET A 383 25.74 8.78 -22.70
N ILE A 384 24.43 8.51 -22.67
CA ILE A 384 23.68 7.89 -23.78
C ILE A 384 23.29 8.92 -24.83
N GLU A 385 22.85 10.10 -24.40
CA GLU A 385 22.64 11.26 -25.25
C GLU A 385 23.59 12.36 -24.76
N PRO A 386 24.82 12.47 -25.30
CA PRO A 386 25.59 13.68 -25.11
C PRO A 386 24.77 14.80 -25.74
N HIS A 387 24.04 15.56 -24.93
CA HIS A 387 23.36 16.76 -25.41
C HIS A 387 24.37 17.53 -26.25
N ASN A 388 24.05 17.76 -27.52
CA ASN A 388 24.84 18.65 -28.37
C ASN A 388 25.07 19.92 -27.58
N LYS A 389 26.31 20.11 -27.07
CA LYS A 389 26.78 21.35 -26.47
C LYS A 389 26.82 22.41 -27.57
N LYS A 390 25.66 22.91 -27.98
CA LYS A 390 25.47 24.09 -28.82
C LYS A 390 24.18 24.78 -28.40
N ALA A 391 24.23 25.40 -27.22
CA ALA A 391 23.55 26.64 -26.89
C ALA A 391 24.16 27.13 -25.57
N ALA A 392 25.23 27.90 -25.72
CA ALA A 392 25.68 28.86 -24.71
C ALA A 392 24.66 30.02 -24.65
#